data_AF-A0A537F4F8-F1
#
_entry.id   AF-A0A537F4F8-F1
#
_cell.length_a   1.000
_cell.length_b   1.000
_cell.length_c   1.000
_cell.angle_alpha   90.00
_cell.angle_beta   90.00
_cell.angle_gamma   90.00
#
_symmetry.space_group_name_H-M   'P 1'
#
loop_
_entity.id
_entity.type
_entity.pdbx_description
1 polymer ?
#
loop_
_entity_poly.entity_id
_entity_poly.type
_entity_poly.pdbx_seq_one_letter_code
_entity_poly.pdbx_strand_id
1 'polypeptide(L)'
;YPGGNLFSLASGGALYIRDPHCLLSSDQLNGGRLAEFTERDWGLVRPYLEENERLFGIGIERDLLTVGGEVLSPGKVYRKVEPVMLLELT
;
A
#
# COMPACT_ATOMS: atom_id res chain seq x y z
N TYR A 1 -11.32 -10.13 -3.84
CA TYR A 1 -10.90 -9.67 -5.18
C TYR A 1 -10.18 -10.83 -5.87
N PRO A 2 -10.48 -11.23 -7.13
CA PRO A 2 -9.86 -12.40 -7.76
C PRO A 2 -8.53 -12.05 -8.44
N GLY A 3 -7.67 -11.32 -7.74
CA GLY A 3 -6.30 -11.03 -8.19
C GLY A 3 -5.34 -11.81 -7.31
N GLY A 4 -4.82 -12.93 -7.82
CA GLY A 4 -3.61 -13.55 -7.27
C GLY A 4 -2.37 -12.95 -7.93
N ASN A 5 -1.18 -13.32 -7.44
CA ASN A 5 0.11 -12.98 -8.06
C ASN A 5 0.58 -11.52 -7.86
N LEU A 6 0.02 -10.81 -6.88
CA LEU A 6 0.52 -9.48 -6.51
C LEU A 6 1.93 -9.61 -5.93
N PHE A 7 2.85 -8.71 -6.31
CA PHE A 7 4.24 -8.67 -5.82
C PHE A 7 5.18 -9.78 -6.38
N SER A 8 4.81 -10.42 -7.48
CA SER A 8 5.63 -11.47 -8.11
C SER A 8 7.00 -11.00 -8.57
N LEU A 9 8.04 -11.80 -8.28
CA LEU A 9 9.44 -11.56 -8.68
C LEU A 9 10.04 -10.24 -8.16
N ALA A 10 9.39 -9.59 -7.21
CA ALA A 10 9.95 -8.42 -6.55
C ALA A 10 11.14 -8.86 -5.67
N SER A 11 12.36 -8.64 -6.16
CA SER A 11 13.61 -8.97 -5.45
C SER A 11 14.03 -7.88 -4.45
N GLY A 12 13.27 -6.78 -4.35
CA GLY A 12 13.53 -5.67 -3.43
C GLY A 12 12.45 -4.59 -3.50
N GLY A 13 12.47 -3.67 -2.52
CA GLY A 13 11.55 -2.54 -2.43
C GLY A 13 10.30 -2.81 -1.58
N ALA A 14 9.30 -1.95 -1.73
CA ALA A 14 8.01 -2.08 -1.06
C ALA A 14 6.88 -1.59 -1.97
N LEU A 15 5.70 -2.15 -1.79
CA LEU A 15 4.47 -1.72 -2.44
C LEU A 15 3.54 -1.10 -1.40
N TYR A 16 3.01 0.08 -1.69
CA TYR A 16 2.06 0.78 -0.84
C TYR A 16 0.69 0.79 -1.51
N ILE A 17 -0.30 0.25 -0.82
CA ILE A 17 -1.62 -0.03 -1.40
C ILE A 17 -2.67 0.68 -0.58
N ARG A 18 -3.54 1.44 -1.24
CA ARG A 18 -4.76 1.96 -0.63
C ARG A 18 -5.75 0.81 -0.43
N ASP A 19 -5.89 0.34 0.80
CA ASP A 19 -6.75 -0.79 1.18
C ASP A 19 -7.47 -0.52 2.52
N PRO A 20 -8.38 0.49 2.59
CA PRO A 20 -9.03 0.89 3.84
C PRO A 20 -10.05 -0.13 4.39
N HIS A 21 -10.38 -1.16 3.61
CA HIS A 21 -11.31 -2.22 3.99
C HIS A 21 -10.61 -3.57 4.19
N CYS A 22 -9.26 -3.58 4.22
CA CYS A 22 -8.44 -4.78 4.41
C CYS A 22 -8.81 -5.93 3.47
N LEU A 23 -9.13 -5.63 2.21
CA LEU A 23 -9.58 -6.61 1.23
C LEU A 23 -8.41 -7.44 0.68
N LEU A 24 -7.18 -6.94 0.78
CA LEU A 24 -5.99 -7.68 0.39
C LEU A 24 -5.63 -8.71 1.46
N SER A 25 -5.70 -9.99 1.10
CA SER A 25 -5.21 -11.08 1.95
C SER A 25 -3.79 -11.49 1.57
N SER A 26 -3.08 -12.13 2.51
CA SER A 26 -1.76 -12.72 2.28
C SER A 26 -1.75 -13.72 1.13
N ASP A 27 -2.84 -14.49 0.96
CA ASP A 27 -2.95 -15.53 -0.07
C ASP A 27 -2.97 -14.98 -1.50
N GLN A 28 -3.13 -13.66 -1.65
CA GLN A 28 -3.06 -12.97 -2.93
C GLN A 28 -1.64 -12.51 -3.28
N LEU A 29 -0.70 -12.60 -2.35
CA LEU A 29 0.70 -12.19 -2.51
C LEU A 29 1.54 -13.36 -3.04
N ASN A 30 2.49 -13.06 -3.92
CA ASN A 30 3.49 -14.00 -4.40
C ASN A 30 4.89 -13.46 -4.08
N GLY A 31 5.56 -14.07 -3.09
CA GLY A 31 6.90 -13.64 -2.66
C GLY A 31 6.92 -12.37 -1.79
N GLY A 32 5.76 -11.91 -1.30
CA GLY A 32 5.64 -10.75 -0.43
C GLY A 32 4.81 -11.03 0.83
N ARG A 33 4.95 -10.17 1.84
CA ARG A 33 4.15 -10.17 3.07
C ARG A 33 3.56 -8.81 3.34
N LEU A 34 2.42 -8.80 4.02
CA LEU A 34 1.86 -7.57 4.60
C LEU A 34 2.73 -7.13 5.77
N ALA A 35 3.07 -5.84 5.80
CA ALA A 35 3.85 -5.20 6.85
C ALA A 35 3.12 -3.97 7.39
N GLU A 36 3.52 -3.52 8.58
CA GLU A 36 3.03 -2.29 9.18
C GLU A 36 3.33 -1.10 8.26
N PHE A 37 2.35 -0.21 8.10
CA PHE A 37 2.53 1.06 7.42
C PHE A 37 2.88 2.13 8.45
N THR A 38 4.09 2.70 8.35
CA THR A 38 4.62 3.63 9.35
C THR A 38 4.56 5.09 8.87
N GLU A 39 4.77 6.04 9.79
CA GLU A 39 4.92 7.46 9.43
C GLU A 39 6.10 7.71 8.48
N ARG A 40 7.16 6.90 8.57
CA ARG A 40 8.28 6.96 7.62
C ARG A 40 7.84 6.57 6.21
N ASP A 41 7.01 5.54 6.09
CA ASP A 41 6.44 5.12 4.82
C ASP A 41 5.53 6.22 4.25
N TRP A 42 4.73 6.87 5.09
CA TRP A 42 3.93 8.02 4.67
C TRP A 42 4.78 9.16 4.15
N GLY A 43 5.84 9.54 4.89
CA GLY A 43 6.79 10.58 4.46
C GLY A 43 7.46 10.25 3.12
N LEU A 44 7.67 8.97 2.81
CA LEU A 44 8.22 8.52 1.55
C LEU A 44 7.21 8.55 0.40
N VAL A 45 5.96 8.13 0.64
CA VAL A 45 4.93 8.01 -0.41
C VAL A 45 4.24 9.34 -0.71
N ARG A 46 4.05 10.19 0.30
CA ARG A 46 3.28 11.43 0.20
C ARG A 46 3.73 12.35 -0.95
N PRO A 47 5.02 12.62 -1.20
CA PRO A 47 5.44 13.48 -2.32
C PRO A 47 4.99 12.96 -3.69
N TYR A 48 4.93 11.63 -3.87
CA TYR A 48 4.43 11.03 -5.10
C TYR A 48 2.91 11.17 -5.23
N LEU A 49 2.17 11.11 -4.11
CA LEU A 49 0.74 11.38 -4.11
C LEU A 49 0.43 12.85 -4.40
N GLU A 50 1.24 13.78 -3.90
CA GLU A 50 1.12 15.23 -4.19
C GLU A 50 1.35 15.50 -5.68
N GLU A 51 2.35 14.85 -6.29
CA GLU A 51 2.56 14.96 -7.74
C GLU A 51 1.42 14.31 -8.54
N ASN A 52 0.88 13.18 -8.07
CA ASN A 52 -0.30 12.58 -8.69
C ASN A 52 -1.55 13.47 -8.58
N GLU A 53 -1.73 14.17 -7.46
CA GLU A 53 -2.79 15.17 -7.30
C GLU A 53 -2.64 16.29 -8.32
N ARG A 54 -1.41 16.80 -8.52
CA ARG A 54 -1.12 17.83 -9.51
C ARG A 54 -1.36 17.34 -10.95
N LEU A 55 -0.98 16.10 -11.27
CA LEU A 55 -1.07 15.54 -12.62
C LEU A 55 -2.47 15.06 -12.99
N PHE A 56 -3.20 14.48 -12.04
CA PHE A 56 -4.45 13.76 -12.30
C PHE A 56 -5.66 14.35 -11.58
N GLY A 57 -5.47 15.36 -10.71
CA GLY A 57 -6.54 15.96 -9.92
C GLY A 57 -7.08 15.07 -8.81
N ILE A 58 -6.39 13.96 -8.49
CA ILE A 58 -6.77 13.01 -7.44
C ILE A 58 -6.32 13.57 -6.09
N GLY A 59 -7.28 14.10 -5.34
CA GLY A 59 -7.06 14.78 -4.07
C GLY A 59 -6.60 13.83 -2.97
N ILE A 60 -5.51 14.14 -2.26
CA ILE A 60 -5.00 13.26 -1.19
C ILE A 60 -6.05 13.11 -0.08
N GLU A 61 -6.55 14.22 0.46
CA GLU A 61 -7.55 14.16 1.52
C GLU A 61 -8.90 13.67 0.98
N ARG A 62 -9.38 14.31 -0.09
CA ARG A 62 -10.72 14.10 -0.65
C ARG A 62 -10.93 12.70 -1.23
N ASP A 63 -9.98 12.20 -2.02
CA ASP A 63 -10.18 10.96 -2.79
C ASP A 63 -9.45 9.77 -2.16
N LEU A 64 -8.30 10.00 -1.51
CA LEU A 64 -7.49 8.93 -0.95
C LEU A 64 -7.82 8.68 0.52
N LEU A 65 -7.73 9.70 1.38
CA LEU A 65 -7.86 9.56 2.84
C LEU A 65 -9.31 9.58 3.34
N THR A 66 -10.23 10.15 2.56
CA THR A 66 -11.66 10.10 2.89
C THR A 66 -12.24 8.74 2.53
N VAL A 67 -12.78 8.03 3.52
CA VAL A 67 -13.40 6.71 3.37
C VAL A 67 -14.75 6.75 4.05
N GLY A 68 -15.83 6.47 3.30
CA GLY A 68 -17.19 6.51 3.84
C GLY A 68 -17.63 7.89 4.34
N GLY A 69 -16.99 8.98 3.87
CA GLY A 69 -17.28 10.35 4.29
C GLY A 69 -16.45 10.85 5.48
N GLU A 70 -15.60 10.01 6.06
CA GLU A 70 -14.68 10.40 7.13
C GLU A 70 -13.23 10.47 6.65
N VAL A 71 -12.50 11.50 7.06
CA VAL A 71 -11.06 11.60 6.81
C VAL A 71 -10.33 10.69 7.79
N LEU A 72 -9.62 9.70 7.26
CA LEU A 72 -8.85 8.74 8.05
C LEU A 72 -7.36 9.05 8.00
N SER A 73 -6.62 8.59 9.01
CA SER A 73 -5.16 8.68 9.00
C SER A 73 -4.57 7.77 7.92
N PRO A 74 -3.40 8.11 7.35
CA PRO A 74 -2.77 7.31 6.30
C PRO A 74 -2.60 5.83 6.66
N GLY A 75 -2.18 5.52 7.89
CA GLY A 75 -2.02 4.13 8.34
C GLY A 75 -3.31 3.32 8.47
N LYS A 76 -4.49 3.97 8.46
CA LYS A 76 -5.80 3.28 8.37
C LYS A 76 -6.25 3.04 6.93
N VAL A 77 -5.63 3.72 5.97
CA VAL A 77 -6.03 3.72 4.56
C VAL A 77 -5.04 2.94 3.71
N TYR A 78 -3.76 3.01 4.05
CA TYR A 78 -2.66 2.41 3.31
C TYR A 78 -2.06 1.22 4.06
N ARG A 79 -1.67 0.21 3.28
CA ARG A 79 -0.97 -0.97 3.76
C ARG A 79 0.31 -1.16 2.96
N LYS A 80 1.32 -1.72 3.60
CA LYS A 80 2.61 -2.01 2.98
C LYS A 80 2.70 -3.50 2.65
N VAL A 81 3.23 -3.81 1.47
CA VAL A 81 3.71 -5.14 1.09
C VAL A 81 5.20 -5.04 0.85
N GLU A 82 5.97 -5.98 1.42
CA GLU A 82 7.41 -6.06 1.27
C GLU A 82 7.83 -7.51 0.91
N PRO A 83 8.99 -7.72 0.27
CA PRO A 83 9.41 -9.05 -0.12
C PRO A 83 9.67 -9.92 1.10
N VAL A 84 9.33 -11.21 0.98
CA VAL A 84 9.83 -12.22 1.92
C VAL A 84 11.28 -12.49 1.56
N MET A 85 12.20 -12.33 2.51
CA MET A 85 13.61 -12.64 2.30
C MET A 85 13.77 -14.15 2.06
N LEU A 86 14.49 -14.53 0.99
CA LEU A 86 14.67 -15.92 0.55
C LEU A 86 15.29 -16.85 1.63
N LEU A 87 15.90 -16.28 2.68
CA LEU A 87 16.47 -17.03 3.80
C LEU A 87 15.42 -17.67 4.73
N GLU A 88 14.13 -17.35 4.60
CA GLU A 88 13.06 -18.00 5.39
C GLU A 88 12.50 -19.28 4.73
N LEU A 89 13.18 -19.84 3.71
CA LEU A 89 12.78 -21.07 3.00
C LEU A 89 13.60 -22.32 3.37
N THR A 90 14.33 -22.31 4.50
CA THR A 90 15.04 -23.48 5.06
C THR A 90 14.38 -23.96 6.33
#